data_AF-A0A7S1R209-F1
#
_entry.id   AF-A0A7S1R209-F1
#
_cell.length_a   1.000
_cell.length_b   1.000
_cell.length_c   1.000
_cell.angle_alpha   90.00
_cell.angle_beta   90.00
_cell.angle_gamma   90.00
#
_symmetry.space_group_name_H-M   'P 1'
#
loop_
_entity.id
_entity.type
_entity.pdbx_description
1 polymer ?
#
loop_
_entity_poly.entity_id
_entity_poly.type
_entity_poly.pdbx_seq_one_letter_code
_entity_poly.pdbx_strand_id
1 'polypeptide(L)'
;GSPSHAERVFERCGRKGVLWDVEDLVKLSRAAGGDAGCPYYTSHVLAGDADIIFCPHNYVLDPAVSQCRTHHRERWSLDERIIVLDEAHNVEQGCRDAGSVRVSLLELRQVLAALAALPARHPHLRAHSHG
;
A
#
# COMPACT_ATOMS: atom_id res chain seq x y z
N GLY A 1 3.93 29.32 -4.04
CA GLY A 1 4.22 27.99 -4.60
C GLY A 1 2.90 27.31 -4.87
N SER A 2 2.79 26.52 -5.94
CA SER A 2 1.58 25.75 -6.22
C SER A 2 1.31 24.75 -5.09
N PRO A 3 0.04 24.56 -4.66
CA PRO A 3 -0.30 23.56 -3.65
C PRO A 3 0.14 22.17 -4.11
N SER A 4 0.58 21.36 -3.17
CA SER A 4 0.91 19.95 -3.40
C SER A 4 -0.31 19.20 -3.95
N HIS A 5 -0.09 18.13 -4.71
CA HIS A 5 -1.19 17.30 -5.23
C HIS A 5 -2.15 16.86 -4.12
N ALA A 6 -1.61 16.53 -2.94
CA ALA A 6 -2.37 16.11 -1.78
C ALA A 6 -3.23 17.23 -1.18
N GLU A 7 -2.74 18.48 -1.11
CA GLU A 7 -3.54 19.63 -0.64
C GLU A 7 -4.71 19.88 -1.59
N ARG A 8 -4.50 19.83 -2.90
CA ARG A 8 -5.60 20.00 -3.88
C ARG A 8 -6.64 18.90 -3.76
N VAL A 9 -6.20 17.67 -3.49
CA VAL A 9 -7.09 16.53 -3.25
C VAL A 9 -7.88 16.77 -1.96
N PHE A 10 -7.24 17.18 -0.87
CA PHE A 10 -7.93 17.46 0.39
C PHE A 10 -8.90 18.65 0.29
N GLU A 11 -8.55 19.75 -0.37
CA GLU A 11 -9.47 20.89 -0.55
C GLU A 11 -10.74 20.51 -1.32
N ARG A 12 -10.60 19.59 -2.28
CA ARG A 12 -11.71 19.17 -3.14
C ARG A 12 -12.55 18.05 -2.52
N CYS A 13 -11.93 17.21 -1.68
CA CYS A 13 -12.47 15.93 -1.22
C CYS A 13 -12.57 15.81 0.32
N GLY A 14 -11.71 16.48 1.08
CA GLY A 14 -11.62 16.47 2.55
C GLY A 14 -12.74 17.23 3.27
N ARG A 15 -14.01 16.94 2.93
CA ARG A 15 -15.17 17.49 3.62
C ARG A 15 -15.34 16.81 4.98
N LYS A 16 -15.27 17.58 6.07
CA LYS A 16 -15.51 17.07 7.43
C LYS A 16 -16.92 16.49 7.55
N GLY A 17 -17.05 15.38 8.28
CA GLY A 17 -18.33 14.71 8.54
C GLY A 17 -18.86 13.86 7.37
N VAL A 18 -18.07 13.66 6.32
CA VAL A 18 -18.41 12.76 5.21
C VAL A 18 -17.72 11.42 5.42
N LEU A 19 -18.49 10.33 5.32
CA LEU A 19 -17.97 8.98 5.22
C LEU A 19 -17.55 8.74 3.77
N TRP A 20 -16.29 8.38 3.55
CA TRP A 20 -15.76 8.03 2.24
C TRP A 20 -15.68 6.51 2.09
N ASP A 21 -16.36 5.96 1.08
CA ASP A 21 -16.17 4.59 0.62
C ASP A 21 -15.37 4.54 -0.69
N VAL A 22 -15.08 3.33 -1.17
CA VAL A 22 -14.31 3.13 -2.41
C VAL A 22 -15.08 3.66 -3.62
N GLU A 23 -16.39 3.47 -3.66
CA GLU A 23 -17.27 3.88 -4.73
C GLU A 23 -17.29 5.40 -4.89
N ASP A 24 -17.33 6.14 -3.80
CA ASP A 24 -17.33 7.60 -3.78
C ASP A 24 -16.00 8.17 -4.25
N LEU A 25 -14.88 7.57 -3.86
CA LEU A 25 -13.56 7.94 -4.36
C LEU A 25 -13.43 7.71 -5.87
N VAL A 26 -14.00 6.62 -6.38
CA VAL A 26 -14.03 6.33 -7.82
C VAL A 26 -14.91 7.33 -8.57
N LYS A 27 -16.11 7.63 -8.06
CA LYS A 27 -17.02 8.63 -8.65
C LYS A 27 -16.34 10.00 -8.72
N LEU A 28 -15.70 10.41 -7.63
CA LEU A 28 -15.00 11.67 -7.52
C LEU A 28 -13.84 11.78 -8.51
N SER A 29 -13.00 10.74 -8.60
CA SER A 29 -11.89 10.68 -9.54
C SER A 29 -12.37 10.80 -11.00
N ARG A 30 -13.46 10.11 -11.34
CA ARG A 30 -14.10 10.19 -12.67
C ARG A 30 -14.68 11.58 -12.95
N ALA A 31 -15.43 12.15 -12.00
CA ALA A 31 -16.07 13.46 -12.15
C ALA A 31 -15.05 14.60 -12.28
N ALA A 32 -13.88 14.46 -11.69
CA ALA A 32 -12.80 15.44 -11.76
C ALA A 32 -11.93 15.32 -13.02
N GLY A 33 -12.26 14.45 -13.98
CA GLY A 33 -11.53 14.35 -15.25
C GLY A 33 -10.05 13.98 -15.14
N GLY A 34 -9.65 13.32 -14.03
CA GLY A 34 -8.25 12.99 -13.72
C GLY A 34 -7.54 13.99 -12.80
N ASP A 35 -8.11 15.17 -12.55
CA ASP A 35 -7.48 16.20 -11.70
C ASP A 35 -7.44 15.82 -10.21
N ALA A 36 -8.39 14.97 -9.77
CA ALA A 36 -8.46 14.45 -8.40
C ALA A 36 -7.54 13.26 -8.14
N GLY A 37 -6.75 12.84 -9.13
CA GLY A 37 -5.79 11.75 -8.99
C GLY A 37 -6.42 10.36 -9.01
N CYS A 38 -5.56 9.34 -8.91
CA CYS A 38 -5.98 7.94 -8.84
C CYS A 38 -6.62 7.65 -7.47
N PRO A 39 -7.82 7.02 -7.42
CA PRO A 39 -8.56 6.78 -6.17
C PRO A 39 -7.74 6.13 -5.07
N TYR A 40 -6.84 5.23 -5.44
CA TYR A 40 -5.94 4.55 -4.51
C TYR A 40 -4.99 5.53 -3.79
N TYR A 41 -4.37 6.46 -4.49
CA TYR A 41 -3.50 7.45 -3.83
C TYR A 41 -4.31 8.49 -3.06
N THR A 42 -5.48 8.85 -3.60
CA THR A 42 -6.41 9.79 -2.96
C THR A 42 -6.92 9.26 -1.61
N SER A 43 -7.25 7.97 -1.50
CA SER A 43 -7.67 7.38 -0.22
C SER A 43 -6.59 7.49 0.85
N HIS A 44 -5.32 7.28 0.49
CA HIS A 44 -4.19 7.39 1.41
C HIS A 44 -3.95 8.82 1.88
N VAL A 45 -4.15 9.81 1.01
CA VAL A 45 -4.08 11.23 1.40
C VAL A 45 -5.19 11.56 2.40
N LEU A 46 -6.43 11.16 2.11
CA LEU A 46 -7.59 11.41 2.98
C LEU A 46 -7.50 10.68 4.32
N ALA A 47 -6.94 9.47 4.34
CA ALA A 47 -6.74 8.69 5.55
C ALA A 47 -5.82 9.39 6.57
N GLY A 48 -4.88 10.23 6.12
CA GLY A 48 -3.98 10.95 7.03
C GLY A 48 -4.68 11.92 7.98
N ASP A 49 -5.77 12.54 7.50
CA ASP A 49 -6.55 13.53 8.22
C ASP A 49 -7.92 12.99 8.70
N ALA A 50 -8.16 11.69 8.56
CA ALA A 50 -9.40 11.05 8.95
C ALA A 50 -9.44 10.75 10.46
N ASP A 51 -10.60 10.98 11.08
CA ASP A 51 -10.84 10.64 12.49
C ASP A 51 -10.92 9.12 12.71
N ILE A 52 -11.49 8.39 11.74
CA ILE A 52 -11.67 6.93 11.78
C ILE A 52 -11.32 6.36 10.40
N ILE A 53 -10.57 5.26 10.39
CA ILE A 53 -10.18 4.54 9.18
C ILE A 53 -10.65 3.09 9.30
N PHE A 54 -11.41 2.63 8.30
CA PHE A 54 -11.72 1.21 8.13
C PHE A 54 -10.72 0.62 7.15
N CYS A 55 -9.94 -0.36 7.59
CA CYS A 55 -8.98 -1.05 6.74
C CYS A 55 -8.90 -2.55 7.09
N PRO A 56 -8.51 -3.41 6.14
CA PRO A 56 -8.26 -4.81 6.44
C PRO A 56 -7.03 -4.97 7.35
N HIS A 57 -6.95 -6.10 8.06
CA HIS A 57 -5.88 -6.35 9.05
C HIS A 57 -4.46 -6.21 8.48
N ASN A 58 -4.23 -6.53 7.19
CA ASN A 58 -2.89 -6.47 6.60
C ASN A 58 -2.29 -5.05 6.54
N TYR A 59 -3.10 -3.99 6.52
CA TYR A 59 -2.60 -2.60 6.59
C TYR A 59 -1.98 -2.25 7.96
N VAL A 60 -2.24 -3.08 8.97
CA VAL A 60 -1.71 -2.97 10.32
C VAL A 60 -0.68 -4.06 10.62
N LEU A 61 -1.01 -5.32 10.29
CA LEU A 61 -0.26 -6.50 10.74
C LEU A 61 0.86 -6.93 9.78
N ASP A 62 0.73 -6.66 8.48
CA ASP A 62 1.74 -7.08 7.50
C ASP A 62 2.80 -5.97 7.34
N PRO A 63 4.07 -6.19 7.71
CA PRO A 63 5.11 -5.17 7.56
C PRO A 63 5.35 -4.74 6.11
N ALA A 64 5.17 -5.63 5.14
CA ALA A 64 5.40 -5.34 3.72
C ALA A 64 4.36 -4.35 3.17
N VAL A 65 3.11 -4.45 3.64
CA VAL A 65 2.05 -3.49 3.29
C VAL A 65 2.11 -2.28 4.21
N SER A 66 2.09 -2.53 5.52
CA SER A 66 2.04 -1.47 6.50
C SER A 66 3.26 -0.56 6.39
N GLN A 67 4.46 -0.97 5.99
CA GLN A 67 5.61 -0.03 5.86
C GLN A 67 5.86 0.45 4.43
N CYS A 68 4.97 0.16 3.49
CA CYS A 68 5.23 0.50 2.10
C CYS A 68 5.17 2.01 1.85
N ARG A 69 6.28 2.55 1.32
CA ARG A 69 6.42 3.99 1.03
C ARG A 69 5.43 4.49 -0.01
N THR A 70 4.88 3.62 -0.88
CA THR A 70 3.88 4.02 -1.88
C THR A 70 2.52 4.32 -1.28
N HIS A 71 2.24 3.90 -0.04
CA HIS A 71 0.99 4.18 0.65
C HIS A 71 0.98 5.55 1.36
N HIS A 72 1.95 6.43 1.10
CA HIS A 72 2.10 7.72 1.79
C HIS A 72 2.00 7.58 3.32
N ARG A 73 2.66 6.56 3.88
CA ARG A 73 2.52 6.27 5.31
C ARG A 73 3.04 7.37 6.21
N GLU A 74 3.90 8.27 5.71
CA GLU A 74 4.21 9.50 6.43
C GLU A 74 2.95 10.30 6.84
N ARG A 75 1.81 10.10 6.16
CA ARG A 75 0.54 10.76 6.47
C ARG A 75 -0.32 10.02 7.49
N TRP A 76 -0.14 8.71 7.67
CA TRP A 76 -0.99 7.91 8.56
C TRP A 76 -0.17 6.91 9.38
N SER A 77 0.82 7.40 10.14
CA SER A 77 1.54 6.57 11.13
C SER A 77 0.56 5.94 12.12
N LEU A 78 0.84 4.73 12.59
CA LEU A 78 0.06 4.09 13.66
C LEU A 78 0.42 4.63 15.06
N ASP A 79 1.46 5.44 15.18
CA ASP A 79 1.86 6.07 16.44
C ASP A 79 0.73 6.96 16.97
N GLU A 80 0.50 6.93 18.29
CA GLU A 80 -0.55 7.71 18.96
C GLU A 80 -1.99 7.43 18.44
N ARG A 81 -2.25 6.22 17.93
CA ARG A 81 -3.58 5.81 17.46
C ARG A 81 -4.15 4.64 18.26
N ILE A 82 -5.48 4.61 18.38
CA ILE A 82 -6.21 3.47 18.92
C ILE A 82 -6.50 2.51 17.76
N ILE A 83 -6.07 1.26 17.90
CA ILE A 83 -6.35 0.20 16.93
C ILE A 83 -7.41 -0.72 17.49
N VAL A 84 -8.52 -0.85 16.77
CA VAL A 84 -9.59 -1.80 17.08
C VAL A 84 -9.54 -2.93 16.06
N LEU A 85 -9.26 -4.14 16.54
CA LEU A 85 -9.26 -5.34 15.70
C LEU A 85 -10.63 -5.99 15.79
N ASP A 86 -11.39 -5.91 14.70
CA ASP A 86 -12.62 -6.67 14.55
C ASP A 86 -12.31 -8.13 14.18
N GLU A 87 -13.12 -9.07 14.63
CA GLU A 87 -12.97 -10.51 14.38
C GLU A 87 -11.54 -11.04 14.63
N ALA A 88 -10.97 -10.68 15.78
CA ALA A 88 -9.55 -10.90 16.10
C ALA A 88 -9.11 -12.37 16.22
N HIS A 89 -10.01 -13.33 16.02
CA HIS A 89 -9.68 -14.76 16.07
C HIS A 89 -8.70 -15.20 14.96
N ASN A 90 -8.64 -14.46 13.84
CA ASN A 90 -7.74 -14.76 12.71
C ASN A 90 -6.38 -14.02 12.77
N VAL A 91 -6.15 -13.20 13.80
CA VAL A 91 -4.96 -12.33 13.88
C VAL A 91 -3.66 -13.14 13.93
N GLU A 92 -3.65 -14.24 14.68
CA GLU A 92 -2.46 -15.10 14.81
C GLU A 92 -2.05 -15.72 13.47
N GLN A 93 -3.02 -16.28 12.73
CA GLN A 93 -2.79 -16.81 11.40
C GLN A 93 -2.34 -15.71 10.43
N GLY A 94 -2.96 -14.52 10.48
CA GLY A 94 -2.58 -13.38 9.65
C GLY A 94 -1.12 -12.93 9.89
N CYS A 95 -0.69 -12.85 11.15
CA CYS A 95 0.70 -12.54 11.49
C CYS A 95 1.68 -13.62 11.03
N ARG A 96 1.29 -14.90 11.18
CA ARG A 96 2.09 -16.04 10.73
C ARG A 96 2.28 -16.02 9.21
N ASP A 97 1.23 -15.73 8.46
CA ASP A 97 1.29 -15.66 7.00
C ASP A 97 2.10 -14.44 6.53
N ALA A 98 1.94 -13.27 7.16
CA ALA A 98 2.73 -12.08 6.82
C ALA A 98 4.23 -12.24 7.15
N GLY A 99 4.56 -13.01 8.19
CA GLY A 99 5.93 -13.27 8.63
C GLY A 99 6.60 -14.49 8.00
N SER A 100 5.89 -15.26 7.16
CA SER A 100 6.41 -16.49 6.57
C SER A 100 6.32 -16.49 5.05
N VAL A 101 7.18 -17.29 4.43
CA VAL A 101 7.17 -17.53 2.99
C VAL A 101 7.20 -19.02 2.73
N ARG A 102 6.37 -19.49 1.81
CA ARG A 102 6.40 -20.86 1.28
C ARG A 102 6.90 -20.78 -0.15
N VAL A 103 7.97 -21.51 -0.44
CA VAL A 103 8.57 -21.56 -1.78
C VAL A 103 8.56 -23.01 -2.24
N SER A 104 7.82 -23.29 -3.31
CA SER A 104 7.82 -24.59 -3.97
C SER A 104 9.07 -24.79 -4.82
N LEU A 105 9.40 -26.05 -5.12
CA LEU A 105 10.50 -26.38 -6.03
C LEU A 105 10.30 -25.76 -7.43
N LEU A 106 9.04 -25.61 -7.87
CA LEU A 106 8.72 -24.98 -9.15
C LEU A 106 9.07 -23.49 -9.13
N GLU A 107 8.64 -22.75 -8.10
CA GLU A 107 8.96 -21.34 -7.94
C GLU A 107 10.47 -21.13 -7.85
N LEU A 108 11.18 -22.00 -7.11
CA LEU A 108 12.63 -21.94 -7.04
C LEU A 108 13.30 -22.13 -8.42
N ARG A 109 12.80 -23.08 -9.23
CA ARG A 109 13.28 -23.28 -10.61
C ARG A 109 12.99 -22.06 -11.51
N GLN A 110 11.84 -21.41 -11.34
CA GLN A 110 11.51 -20.18 -12.07
C GLN A 110 12.46 -19.04 -11.70
N VAL A 111 12.80 -18.90 -10.42
CA VAL A 111 13.80 -17.92 -9.95
C VAL A 111 15.18 -18.22 -10.58
N LEU A 112 15.63 -19.48 -10.58
CA LEU A 112 16.90 -19.86 -11.22
C LEU A 112 16.93 -19.52 -12.72
N ALA A 113 15.85 -19.80 -13.44
CA ALA A 113 15.75 -19.45 -14.86
C ALA A 113 15.78 -17.93 -15.08
N ALA A 114 15.07 -17.15 -14.24
CA ALA A 114 15.07 -15.70 -14.31
C ALA A 114 16.46 -15.11 -14.01
N LEU A 115 17.19 -15.66 -13.03
CA LEU A 115 18.55 -15.26 -12.69
C LEU A 115 19.54 -15.59 -13.81
N ALA A 116 19.41 -16.75 -14.46
CA ALA A 116 20.24 -17.11 -15.61
C ALA A 116 20.03 -16.17 -16.81
N ALA A 117 18.81 -15.67 -17.00
CA ALA A 117 18.48 -14.70 -18.05
C ALA A 117 18.87 -13.25 -17.70
N LEU A 118 19.22 -12.98 -16.44
CA LEU A 118 19.45 -11.62 -15.93
C LEU A 118 20.63 -10.90 -16.63
N PRO A 119 21.79 -11.53 -16.88
CA PRO A 119 22.92 -10.88 -17.55
C PRO A 119 22.60 -10.42 -18.97
N ALA A 120 21.78 -11.19 -19.70
CA ALA A 120 21.34 -10.82 -21.04
C ALA A 120 20.40 -9.60 -21.03
N ARG A 121 19.58 -9.45 -20.00
CA ARG A 121 18.64 -8.34 -19.83
C ARG A 121 19.30 -7.09 -19.23
N HIS A 122 20.35 -7.27 -18.43
CA HIS A 122 21.04 -6.21 -17.71
C HIS A 122 22.57 -6.43 -17.77
N PRO A 123 23.23 -6.03 -18.88
CA PRO A 123 24.66 -6.30 -19.12
C PRO A 123 25.61 -5.64 -18.10
N HIS A 124 25.12 -4.65 -17.36
CA HIS A 124 25.86 -3.89 -16.35
C HIS A 124 25.91 -4.61 -14.98
N LEU A 125 25.10 -5.65 -14.76
CA LEU A 125 25.15 -6.43 -13.53
C LEU A 125 26.28 -7.47 -13.60
N ARG A 126 27.24 -7.37 -12.69
CA ARG A 126 28.33 -8.35 -12.56
C ARG A 126 27.87 -9.52 -11.69
N ALA A 127 27.72 -10.70 -12.27
CA ALA A 127 27.54 -11.93 -11.51
C ALA A 127 28.91 -12.40 -10.99
N HIS A 128 29.08 -12.49 -9.68
CA HIS A 128 30.22 -13.16 -9.07
C HIS A 128 29.84 -14.62 -8.79
N SER A 129 30.43 -15.56 -9.53
CA SER A 129 30.38 -16.98 -9.17
C SER A 129 31.49 -17.26 -8.15
N HIS A 130 31.13 -17.74 -6.97
CA HIS A 130 32.08 -18.44 -6.10
C HIS A 130 32.22 -19.86 -6.61
N GLY A 131 33.44 -20.21 -7.06
CA GLY A 131 33.85 -21.58 -7.35
C GLY A 131 34.38 -22.25 -6.09
#